data_AF-A0A8C8AHC5-F1
#
_entry.id   AF-A0A8C8AHC5-F1
#
_cell.length_a   1.000
_cell.length_b   1.000
_cell.length_c   1.000
_cell.angle_alpha   90.00
_cell.angle_beta   90.00
_cell.angle_gamma   90.00
#
_symmetry.space_group_name_H-M   'P 1'
#
loop_
_entity.id
_entity.type
_entity.pdbx_description
1 polymer ?
#
loop_
_entity_poly.entity_id
_entity_poly.type
_entity_poly.pdbx_seq_one_letter_code
_entity_poly.pdbx_strand_id
1 'polypeptide(L)'
;MSAAGGVAAGRITRRRAGAETAAMADEISRAQAARPGGDTIFGKIIRKEIPASIIYEDEQCLAFHDISPQAPTHFLVIPKKPIVRLSEAEDSDESLLGHLMIVGKKCAANLGLTNGFRMVVNEGPEGGQSVYHVHLHVLGGRQLGWPPG
;
A
#
# COMPACT_ATOMS: atom_id res chain seq x y z
N MET A 1 47.68 -10.51 38.53
CA MET A 1 46.88 -9.72 37.57
C MET A 1 46.31 -10.66 36.53
N SER A 2 45.00 -10.90 36.52
CA SER A 2 44.16 -10.91 35.32
C SER A 2 42.78 -11.45 35.71
N ALA A 3 41.77 -10.60 35.60
CA ALA A 3 40.38 -10.89 35.91
C ALA A 3 39.71 -11.59 34.71
N ALA A 4 38.92 -12.63 34.99
CA ALA A 4 38.05 -13.25 34.00
C ALA A 4 36.82 -12.35 33.78
N GLY A 5 36.72 -11.74 32.60
CA GLY A 5 35.56 -10.96 32.17
C GLY A 5 34.46 -11.87 31.64
N GLY A 6 33.29 -11.81 32.26
CA GLY A 6 32.09 -12.51 31.82
C GLY A 6 31.49 -11.89 30.56
N VAL A 7 31.09 -12.73 29.62
CA VAL A 7 30.35 -12.33 28.42
C VAL A 7 28.88 -12.19 28.81
N ALA A 8 28.38 -10.96 28.85
CA ALA A 8 26.98 -10.67 29.07
C ALA A 8 26.15 -11.12 27.85
N ALA A 9 25.23 -12.07 28.08
CA ALA A 9 24.21 -12.42 27.11
C ALA A 9 23.33 -11.20 26.82
N GLY A 10 23.43 -10.66 25.61
CA GLY A 10 22.58 -9.56 25.14
C GLY A 10 21.11 -9.98 25.19
N ARG A 11 20.32 -9.27 26.00
CA ARG A 11 18.85 -9.36 25.99
C ARG A 11 18.36 -8.98 24.60
N ILE A 12 17.98 -9.98 23.79
CA ILE A 12 17.09 -9.77 22.64
C ILE A 12 15.77 -9.27 23.22
N THR A 13 15.54 -7.97 23.16
CA THR A 13 14.26 -7.39 23.54
C THR A 13 13.23 -7.80 22.49
N ARG A 14 12.39 -8.78 22.83
CA ARG A 14 11.14 -9.05 22.12
C ARG A 14 10.22 -7.84 22.34
N ARG A 15 10.29 -6.81 21.49
CA ARG A 15 9.29 -5.75 21.43
C ARG A 15 8.35 -5.98 20.24
N ARG A 16 7.05 -6.03 20.55
CA ARG A 16 5.91 -5.42 19.83
C ARG A 16 5.30 -5.96 18.52
N ALA A 17 5.63 -7.15 18.03
CA ALA A 17 4.89 -7.71 16.87
C ALA A 17 3.34 -7.80 17.07
N GLY A 18 2.88 -8.06 18.30
CA GLY A 18 1.44 -8.15 18.61
C GLY A 18 0.69 -6.81 18.72
N ALA A 19 1.39 -5.71 18.99
CA ALA A 19 0.74 -4.39 19.11
C ALA A 19 0.62 -3.68 17.75
N GLU A 20 1.61 -3.89 16.88
CA GLU A 20 1.63 -3.33 15.51
C GLU A 20 0.54 -3.96 14.62
N THR A 21 0.28 -5.26 14.78
CA THR A 21 -0.78 -5.98 14.07
C THR A 21 -2.18 -5.55 14.52
N ALA A 22 -2.39 -5.30 15.81
CA ALA A 22 -3.68 -4.83 16.34
C ALA A 22 -4.00 -3.39 15.91
N ALA A 23 -3.01 -2.49 15.90
CA ALA A 23 -3.18 -1.13 15.42
C ALA A 23 -3.55 -1.09 13.93
N MET A 24 -2.90 -1.92 13.12
CA MET A 24 -3.21 -2.04 11.69
C MET A 24 -4.61 -2.61 11.44
N ALA A 25 -5.05 -3.61 12.21
CA ALA A 25 -6.40 -4.16 12.10
C ALA A 25 -7.51 -3.14 12.39
N ASP A 26 -7.29 -2.26 13.38
CA ASP A 26 -8.20 -1.15 13.68
C ASP A 26 -8.24 -0.13 12.54
N GLU A 27 -7.10 0.22 11.96
CA GLU A 27 -7.03 1.14 10.81
C GLU A 27 -7.70 0.57 9.55
N ILE A 28 -7.58 -0.73 9.28
CA ILE A 28 -8.30 -1.40 8.17
C ILE A 28 -9.82 -1.26 8.36
N SER A 29 -10.29 -1.49 9.59
CA SER A 29 -11.72 -1.39 9.90
C SER A 29 -12.24 0.04 9.71
N ARG A 30 -11.44 1.04 10.13
CA ARG A 30 -11.77 2.46 9.94
C ARG A 30 -11.74 2.88 8.48
N ALA A 31 -10.78 2.37 7.71
CA ALA A 31 -10.67 2.62 6.28
C ALA A 31 -11.94 2.19 5.54
N GLN A 32 -12.45 0.99 5.82
CA GLN A 32 -13.69 0.46 5.22
C GLN A 32 -14.95 1.25 5.62
N ALA A 33 -14.92 1.99 6.73
CA ALA A 33 -16.01 2.84 7.20
C ALA A 33 -15.83 4.34 6.83
N ALA A 34 -14.71 4.69 6.18
CA ALA A 34 -14.35 6.08 5.93
C ALA A 34 -15.31 6.74 4.92
N ARG A 35 -15.52 8.05 5.11
CA ARG A 35 -16.27 8.91 4.19
C ARG A 35 -15.29 9.78 3.38
N PRO A 36 -15.71 10.33 2.23
CA PRO A 36 -14.92 11.32 1.50
C PRO A 36 -14.53 12.51 2.40
N GLY A 37 -13.28 12.96 2.28
CA GLY A 37 -12.74 14.10 3.03
C GLY A 37 -12.27 13.72 4.44
N GLY A 38 -10.96 13.81 4.67
CA GLY A 38 -10.33 13.51 5.96
C GLY A 38 -8.98 12.82 5.81
N ASP A 39 -8.31 12.59 6.94
CA ASP A 39 -7.06 11.82 6.97
C ASP A 39 -7.35 10.32 6.83
N THR A 40 -6.77 9.67 5.82
CA THR A 40 -7.00 8.26 5.51
C THR A 40 -5.88 7.38 6.06
N ILE A 41 -6.11 6.07 6.11
CA ILE A 41 -5.05 5.08 6.40
C ILE A 41 -3.85 5.26 5.46
N PHE A 42 -4.09 5.62 4.19
CA PHE A 42 -3.03 5.89 3.21
C PHE A 42 -2.27 7.18 3.52
N GLY A 43 -2.94 8.23 4.02
CA GLY A 43 -2.29 9.41 4.57
C GLY A 43 -1.31 9.07 5.69
N LYS A 44 -1.74 8.23 6.65
CA LYS A 44 -0.89 7.74 7.75
C LYS A 44 0.29 6.91 7.25
N ILE A 45 0.10 6.06 6.24
CA ILE A 45 1.17 5.29 5.59
C ILE A 45 2.18 6.23 4.89
N ILE A 46 1.70 7.25 4.16
CA ILE A 46 2.57 8.24 3.49
C ILE A 46 3.44 8.95 4.53
N ARG A 47 2.84 9.36 5.66
CA ARG A 47 3.55 10.02 6.78
C ARG A 47 4.35 9.08 7.68
N LYS A 48 4.37 7.77 7.38
CA LYS A 48 5.07 6.72 8.16
C LYS A 48 4.60 6.61 9.61
N GLU A 49 3.36 7.03 9.90
CA GLU A 49 2.75 6.91 11.24
C GLU A 49 2.36 5.47 11.56
N ILE A 50 2.05 4.69 10.52
CA ILE A 50 1.79 3.25 10.60
C ILE A 50 2.69 2.51 9.60
N PRO A 51 3.10 1.26 9.90
CA PRO A 51 4.00 0.51 9.05
C PRO A 51 3.31 0.04 7.76
N ALA A 52 4.06 -0.01 6.66
CA ALA A 52 3.66 -0.67 5.43
C ALA A 52 4.87 -1.34 4.79
N SER A 53 4.66 -2.44 4.07
CA SER A 53 5.71 -3.11 3.29
C SER A 53 5.96 -2.35 1.99
N ILE A 54 6.69 -1.25 2.08
CA ILE A 54 7.01 -0.34 0.98
C ILE A 54 7.95 -1.02 -0.01
N ILE A 55 7.62 -0.93 -1.31
CA ILE A 55 8.42 -1.47 -2.41
C ILE A 55 8.99 -0.38 -3.34
N TYR A 56 8.40 0.82 -3.32
CA TYR A 56 8.87 1.97 -4.09
C TYR A 56 8.40 3.27 -3.45
N GLU A 57 9.21 4.32 -3.52
CA GLU A 57 8.85 5.67 -3.10
C GLU A 57 9.61 6.70 -3.93
N ASP A 58 8.91 7.75 -4.36
CA ASP A 58 9.50 8.95 -4.93
C ASP A 58 8.78 10.22 -4.44
N GLU A 59 9.02 11.37 -5.07
CA GLU A 59 8.41 12.64 -4.69
C GLU A 59 6.89 12.68 -4.94
N GLN A 60 6.37 11.87 -5.86
CA GLN A 60 4.99 11.95 -6.34
C GLN A 60 4.10 10.84 -5.77
N CYS A 61 4.65 9.66 -5.48
CA CYS A 61 3.89 8.48 -5.13
C CYS A 61 4.60 7.54 -4.15
N LEU A 62 3.85 6.56 -3.68
CA LEU A 62 4.32 5.47 -2.82
C LEU A 62 3.70 4.16 -3.32
N ALA A 63 4.49 3.08 -3.35
CA ALA A 63 3.97 1.74 -3.59
C ALA A 63 4.31 0.79 -2.43
N PHE A 64 3.34 -0.02 -2.03
CA PHE A 64 3.46 -0.96 -0.91
C PHE A 64 2.53 -2.16 -1.09
N HIS A 65 2.88 -3.30 -0.49
CA HIS A 65 2.04 -4.49 -0.55
C HIS A 65 0.69 -4.26 0.12
N ASP A 66 -0.37 -4.77 -0.52
CA ASP A 66 -1.71 -4.78 0.06
C ASP A 66 -1.73 -5.75 1.25
N ILE A 67 -2.36 -5.35 2.36
CA ILE A 67 -2.45 -6.15 3.57
C ILE A 67 -3.46 -7.30 3.47
N SER A 68 -4.41 -7.19 2.54
CA SER A 68 -5.44 -8.18 2.22
C SER A 68 -5.28 -8.64 0.76
N PRO A 69 -4.16 -9.31 0.41
CA PRO A 69 -3.81 -9.62 -0.97
C PRO A 69 -4.84 -10.53 -1.65
N GLN A 70 -5.28 -10.17 -2.86
CA GLN A 70 -6.22 -10.96 -3.68
C GLN A 70 -5.51 -11.79 -4.77
N ALA A 71 -4.18 -11.73 -4.82
CA ALA A 71 -3.31 -12.49 -5.71
C ALA A 71 -1.95 -12.69 -5.03
N PRO A 72 -1.13 -13.67 -5.46
CA PRO A 72 0.21 -13.90 -4.89
C PRO A 72 1.08 -12.65 -4.85
N THR A 73 0.95 -11.79 -5.86
CA THR A 73 1.45 -10.42 -5.81
C THR A 73 0.26 -9.47 -5.90
N HIS A 74 0.01 -8.74 -4.81
CA HIS A 74 -0.94 -7.64 -4.77
C HIS A 74 -0.29 -6.45 -4.06
N PHE A 75 -0.18 -5.33 -4.76
CA PHE A 75 0.33 -4.09 -4.18
C PHE A 75 -0.47 -2.90 -4.70
N LEU A 76 -0.36 -1.79 -3.97
CA LEU A 76 -1.00 -0.53 -4.30
C LEU A 76 0.06 0.47 -4.74
N VAL A 77 -0.27 1.34 -5.69
CA VAL A 77 0.46 2.57 -5.98
C VAL A 77 -0.47 3.75 -5.69
N ILE A 78 -0.06 4.64 -4.81
CA ILE A 78 -0.87 5.78 -4.35
C ILE A 78 -0.13 7.10 -4.60
N PRO A 79 -0.82 8.18 -4.99
CA PRO A 79 -0.23 9.50 -5.06
C PRO A 79 0.02 10.05 -3.65
N LYS A 80 1.07 10.86 -3.49
CA LYS A 80 1.26 11.66 -2.26
C LYS A 80 0.27 12.83 -2.17
N LYS A 81 -0.17 13.36 -3.33
CA LYS A 81 -1.32 14.28 -3.40
C LYS A 81 -2.58 13.54 -2.93
N PRO A 82 -3.36 14.07 -1.98
CA PRO A 82 -4.55 13.40 -1.45
C PRO A 82 -5.76 13.57 -2.38
N ILE A 83 -5.71 12.94 -3.56
CA ILE A 83 -6.87 12.87 -4.46
C ILE A 83 -7.84 11.84 -3.87
N VAL A 84 -9.06 12.27 -3.52
CA VAL A 84 -10.03 11.47 -2.74
C VAL A 84 -10.53 10.26 -3.53
N ARG A 85 -10.83 10.43 -4.81
CA ARG A 85 -11.27 9.38 -5.73
C ARG A 85 -11.00 9.81 -7.17
N LEU A 86 -11.08 8.90 -8.13
CA LEU A 86 -10.70 9.20 -9.51
C LEU A 86 -11.63 10.24 -10.15
N SER A 87 -12.93 10.21 -9.82
CA SER A 87 -13.89 11.19 -10.32
C SER A 87 -13.68 12.62 -9.82
N GLU A 88 -12.84 12.81 -8.80
CA GLU A 88 -12.44 14.12 -8.26
C GLU A 88 -11.04 14.56 -8.75
N ALA A 89 -10.40 13.80 -9.65
CA ALA A 89 -9.14 14.22 -10.26
C ALA A 89 -9.37 15.39 -11.24
N GLU A 90 -8.41 16.30 -11.31
CA GLU A 90 -8.44 17.44 -12.22
C GLU A 90 -7.57 17.18 -13.46
N ASP A 91 -7.74 17.95 -14.54
CA ASP A 91 -6.87 17.87 -15.72
C ASP A 91 -5.38 18.09 -15.36
N SER A 92 -5.12 18.87 -14.31
CA SER A 92 -3.76 19.09 -13.77
C SER A 92 -3.11 17.83 -13.18
N ASP A 93 -3.90 16.78 -12.89
CA ASP A 93 -3.45 15.51 -12.35
C ASP A 93 -3.07 14.48 -13.43
N GLU A 94 -3.27 14.77 -14.72
CA GLU A 94 -3.04 13.81 -15.82
C GLU A 94 -1.65 13.17 -15.74
N SER A 95 -0.60 13.98 -15.60
CA SER A 95 0.78 13.49 -15.51
C SER A 95 1.01 12.66 -14.24
N LEU A 96 0.36 12.99 -13.13
CA LEU A 96 0.48 12.23 -11.88
C LEU A 96 -0.20 10.87 -12.01
N LEU A 97 -1.40 10.81 -12.59
CA LEU A 97 -2.13 9.56 -12.82
C LEU A 97 -1.37 8.64 -13.78
N GLY A 98 -0.82 9.18 -14.86
CA GLY A 98 0.07 8.44 -15.76
C GLY A 98 1.32 7.91 -15.05
N HIS A 99 1.91 8.71 -14.15
CA HIS A 99 3.05 8.31 -13.34
C HIS A 99 2.75 7.09 -12.46
N LEU A 100 1.56 7.00 -11.85
CA LEU A 100 1.15 5.84 -11.05
C LEU A 100 1.19 4.54 -11.86
N MET A 101 0.71 4.56 -13.11
CA MET A 101 0.74 3.39 -13.99
C MET A 101 2.16 3.00 -14.39
N ILE A 102 3.02 3.99 -14.68
CA ILE A 102 4.43 3.75 -15.02
C ILE A 102 5.18 3.13 -13.84
N VAL A 103 4.97 3.66 -12.62
CA VAL A 103 5.52 3.10 -11.39
C VAL A 103 4.97 1.70 -11.15
N GLY A 104 3.66 1.48 -11.30
CA GLY A 104 3.04 0.18 -11.16
C GLY A 104 3.64 -0.88 -12.10
N LYS A 105 3.86 -0.55 -13.37
CA LYS A 105 4.56 -1.43 -14.33
C LYS A 105 5.99 -1.74 -13.88
N LYS A 106 6.76 -0.73 -13.44
CA LYS A 106 8.14 -0.92 -12.97
C LYS A 106 8.20 -1.85 -11.76
N CYS A 107 7.34 -1.62 -10.76
CA CYS A 107 7.21 -2.47 -9.59
C CYS A 107 6.80 -3.90 -9.95
N ALA A 108 5.84 -4.08 -10.86
CA ALA A 108 5.43 -5.39 -11.35
C ALA A 108 6.61 -6.17 -11.99
N ALA A 109 7.42 -5.50 -12.81
CA ALA A 109 8.62 -6.10 -13.39
C ALA A 109 9.64 -6.49 -12.32
N ASN A 110 9.90 -5.61 -11.35
CA ASN A 110 10.83 -5.88 -10.24
C ASN A 110 10.38 -7.04 -9.34
N LEU A 111 9.06 -7.25 -9.21
CA LEU A 111 8.47 -8.35 -8.45
C LEU A 111 8.28 -9.64 -9.28
N GLY A 112 8.78 -9.68 -10.52
CA GLY A 112 8.79 -10.89 -11.33
C GLY A 112 7.45 -11.21 -12.02
N LEU A 113 6.56 -10.23 -12.19
CA LEU A 113 5.30 -10.40 -12.94
C LEU A 113 5.53 -10.37 -14.46
N THR A 114 6.28 -11.34 -14.97
CA THR A 114 6.68 -11.45 -16.38
C THR A 114 5.56 -11.97 -17.29
N ASN A 115 4.61 -12.72 -16.73
CA ASN A 115 3.49 -13.34 -17.45
C ASN A 115 2.19 -12.49 -17.41
N GLY A 116 2.32 -11.18 -17.16
CA GLY A 116 1.22 -10.25 -17.11
C GLY A 116 0.68 -9.96 -15.70
N PHE A 117 -0.17 -8.93 -15.63
CA PHE A 117 -0.80 -8.43 -14.41
C PHE A 117 -2.07 -7.65 -14.78
N ARG A 118 -2.93 -7.36 -13.80
CA ARG A 118 -4.07 -6.44 -13.95
C ARG A 118 -3.86 -5.22 -13.08
N MET A 119 -4.21 -4.07 -13.65
CA MET A 119 -4.31 -2.79 -12.95
C MET A 119 -5.78 -2.46 -12.71
N VAL A 120 -6.13 -2.02 -11.50
CA VAL A 120 -7.51 -1.66 -11.14
C VAL A 120 -7.50 -0.36 -10.36
N VAL A 121 -8.40 0.56 -10.72
CA VAL A 121 -8.78 1.71 -9.89
C VAL A 121 -10.27 1.60 -9.63
N ASN A 122 -10.64 1.59 -8.36
CA ASN A 122 -12.03 1.51 -7.93
C ASN A 122 -12.58 2.90 -7.69
N GLU A 123 -13.81 3.16 -8.16
CA GLU A 123 -14.49 4.45 -8.01
C GLU A 123 -15.83 4.26 -7.28
N GLY A 124 -15.97 4.89 -6.12
CA GLY A 124 -17.19 4.90 -5.34
C GLY A 124 -17.65 3.51 -4.84
N PRO A 125 -18.87 3.44 -4.27
CA PRO A 125 -19.40 2.21 -3.68
C PRO A 125 -19.56 1.06 -4.69
N GLU A 126 -20.07 1.34 -5.88
CA GLU A 126 -20.30 0.32 -6.92
C GLU A 126 -18.99 -0.20 -7.54
N GLY A 127 -17.96 0.65 -7.59
CA GLY A 127 -16.61 0.22 -7.99
C GLY A 127 -15.87 -0.53 -6.88
N GLY A 128 -16.41 -0.64 -5.66
CA GLY A 128 -15.75 -1.28 -4.54
C GLY A 128 -14.57 -0.47 -3.97
N GLN A 129 -14.64 0.86 -4.01
CA GLN A 129 -13.60 1.71 -3.42
C GLN A 129 -13.63 1.61 -1.89
N SER A 130 -12.54 1.12 -1.29
CA SER A 130 -12.45 0.88 0.15
C SER A 130 -11.78 2.00 0.93
N VAL A 131 -10.94 2.82 0.27
CA VAL A 131 -10.27 3.98 0.86
C VAL A 131 -10.46 5.19 -0.05
N TYR A 132 -10.89 6.31 0.53
CA TYR A 132 -11.08 7.59 -0.16
C TYR A 132 -9.75 8.36 -0.33
N HIS A 133 -8.80 7.68 -0.97
CA HIS A 133 -7.55 8.20 -1.49
C HIS A 133 -7.20 7.34 -2.71
N VAL A 134 -7.01 7.94 -3.89
CA VAL A 134 -6.78 7.22 -5.16
C VAL A 134 -5.68 6.17 -5.00
N HIS A 135 -5.96 4.95 -5.44
CA HIS A 135 -5.01 3.86 -5.36
C HIS A 135 -5.16 2.95 -6.57
N LEU A 136 -4.02 2.68 -7.22
CA LEU A 136 -3.90 1.75 -8.32
C LEU A 136 -3.52 0.38 -7.75
N HIS A 137 -4.46 -0.56 -7.76
CA HIS A 137 -4.14 -1.96 -7.48
C HIS A 137 -3.34 -2.54 -8.64
N VAL A 138 -2.32 -3.35 -8.31
CA VAL A 138 -1.60 -4.18 -9.27
C VAL A 138 -1.61 -5.62 -8.76
N LEU A 139 -2.24 -6.51 -9.53
CA LEU A 139 -2.44 -7.92 -9.18
C LEU A 139 -1.76 -8.83 -10.20
N GLY A 140 -1.06 -9.85 -9.73
CA GLY A 140 -0.42 -10.85 -10.58
C GLY A 140 0.07 -12.08 -9.83
N GLY A 141 0.82 -12.93 -10.53
CA GLY A 141 1.34 -14.19 -10.00
C GLY A 141 0.34 -15.36 -10.05
N ARG A 142 -0.84 -15.14 -10.66
CA ARG A 142 -1.83 -16.15 -11.00
C ARG A 142 -2.64 -15.71 -12.22
N GLN A 143 -3.35 -16.64 -12.86
CA GLN A 143 -4.37 -16.29 -13.85
C GLN A 143 -5.50 -15.49 -13.17
N LEU A 144 -5.86 -14.36 -13.78
CA LEU A 144 -6.97 -13.53 -13.34
C LEU A 144 -8.22 -13.84 -14.17
N GLY A 145 -9.38 -13.94 -13.51
CA GLY A 145 -10.65 -14.27 -14.14
C GLY A 145 -11.28 -13.12 -14.94
N TRP A 146 -12.36 -13.43 -15.64
CA TRP A 146 -13.23 -12.48 -16.35
C TRP A 146 -14.71 -12.85 -16.09
N PRO A 147 -15.60 -11.90 -15.74
CA PRO A 147 -15.39 -10.45 -15.63
C PRO A 147 -14.41 -10.03 -14.50
N PRO A 148 -13.93 -8.76 -14.49
CA PRO A 148 -12.92 -8.28 -13.55
C PRO A 148 -13.56 -7.72 -12.26
N GLY A 149 -14.49 -8.47 -11.70
CA GLY A 149 -15.24 -8.19 -10.48
C GLY A 149 -15.93 -9.46 -10.03
#